data_AF-T0NB81-F1
#
_entry.id   AF-T0NB81-F1
#
_cell.length_a   1.000
_cell.length_b   1.000
_cell.length_c   1.000
_cell.angle_alpha   90.00
_cell.angle_beta   90.00
_cell.angle_gamma   90.00
#
_symmetry.space_group_name_H-M   'P 1'
#
loop_
_entity.id
_entity.type
_entity.pdbx_description
1 polymer ?
#
loop_
_entity_poly.entity_id
_entity_poly.type
_entity_poly.pdbx_seq_one_letter_code
_entity_poly.pdbx_strand_id
1 'polypeptide(L)'
;MRILELEGLEKRWARHHSNAEYLRKFLKLSKSEILGNSNNYSDTVIAFRPRLPVKDTIAGLASRGITVSRGMGKLADSIIRVGNLGIVTGKDIQEFVNAYYEISGLSESNTEESIPPDSMPDPEIMHLF
;
A
#
# COMPACT_ATOMS: atom_id res chain seq x y z
N MET A 1 -17.71 -13.99 -8.59
CA MET A 1 -18.62 -13.37 -7.60
C MET A 1 -18.44 -13.93 -6.19
N ARG A 2 -18.15 -15.24 -6.02
CA ARG A 2 -17.90 -15.90 -4.72
C ARG A 2 -17.11 -15.12 -3.66
N ILE A 3 -15.97 -14.51 -4.01
CA ILE A 3 -15.16 -13.73 -3.03
C ILE A 3 -15.94 -12.54 -2.47
N LEU A 4 -16.66 -11.80 -3.33
CA LEU A 4 -17.43 -10.65 -2.90
C LEU A 4 -18.63 -11.07 -2.04
N GLU A 5 -19.22 -12.23 -2.34
CA GLU A 5 -20.31 -12.81 -1.55
C GLU A 5 -19.85 -13.26 -0.16
N LEU A 6 -18.66 -13.85 -0.05
CA LEU A 6 -18.08 -14.28 1.24
C LEU A 6 -17.64 -13.08 2.10
N GLU A 7 -16.94 -12.11 1.50
CA GLU A 7 -16.42 -10.94 2.22
C GLU A 7 -17.56 -9.99 2.59
N GLY A 8 -18.52 -9.80 1.69
CA GLY A 8 -19.49 -8.73 1.78
C GLY A 8 -18.90 -7.37 1.40
N LEU A 9 -19.77 -6.49 0.91
CA LEU A 9 -19.37 -5.19 0.37
C LEU A 9 -18.75 -4.28 1.44
N GLU A 10 -19.38 -4.19 2.61
CA GLU A 10 -18.93 -3.35 3.72
C GLU A 10 -17.56 -3.75 4.26
N LYS A 11 -17.34 -5.04 4.53
CA LYS A 11 -16.04 -5.52 5.01
C LYS A 11 -14.96 -5.30 3.95
N ARG A 12 -15.30 -5.51 2.67
CA ARG A 12 -14.37 -5.26 1.57
C ARG A 12 -13.98 -3.79 1.52
N TRP A 13 -14.94 -2.87 1.59
CA TRP A 13 -14.65 -1.43 1.63
C TRP A 13 -13.82 -1.04 2.85
N ALA A 14 -14.19 -1.53 4.04
CA ALA A 14 -13.43 -1.30 5.27
C ALA A 14 -11.97 -1.77 5.13
N ARG A 15 -11.74 -2.96 4.55
CA ARG A 15 -10.38 -3.44 4.32
C ARG A 15 -9.56 -2.55 3.41
N HIS A 16 -10.13 -2.12 2.28
CA HIS A 16 -9.42 -1.22 1.37
C HIS A 16 -9.10 0.10 2.07
N HIS A 17 -10.06 0.65 2.82
CA HIS A 17 -9.89 1.86 3.60
C HIS A 17 -8.77 1.74 4.64
N SER A 18 -8.80 0.70 5.47
CA SER A 18 -7.84 0.48 6.55
C SER A 18 -6.43 0.22 6.04
N ASN A 19 -6.27 -0.53 4.95
CA ASN A 19 -4.99 -0.66 4.23
C ASN A 19 -4.47 0.70 3.74
N ALA A 20 -5.34 1.51 3.14
CA ALA A 20 -4.95 2.78 2.55
C ALA A 20 -4.55 3.79 3.63
N GLU A 21 -5.28 3.86 4.75
CA GLU A 21 -4.91 4.69 5.90
C GLU A 21 -3.60 4.25 6.54
N TYR A 22 -3.40 2.94 6.72
CA TYR A 22 -2.15 2.39 7.24
C TYR A 22 -0.97 2.79 6.35
N LEU A 23 -1.07 2.59 5.03
CA LEU A 23 -0.03 3.02 4.09
C LEU A 23 0.19 4.54 4.12
N ARG A 24 -0.87 5.34 4.07
CA ARG A 24 -0.77 6.81 4.11
C ARG A 24 -0.08 7.30 5.38
N LYS A 25 -0.31 6.64 6.53
CA LYS A 25 0.38 6.96 7.79
C LYS A 25 1.90 6.82 7.64
N PHE A 26 2.39 5.67 7.18
CA PHE A 26 3.83 5.46 7.03
C PHE A 26 4.44 6.34 5.93
N LEU A 27 3.73 6.60 4.83
CA LEU A 27 4.19 7.55 3.82
C LEU A 27 4.35 8.98 4.37
N LYS A 28 3.46 9.41 5.30
CA LYS A 28 3.62 10.70 5.99
C LYS A 28 4.83 10.68 6.93
N LEU A 29 5.03 9.60 7.69
CA LEU A 29 6.19 9.44 8.59
C LEU A 29 7.52 9.41 7.84
N SER A 30 7.56 8.80 6.65
CA SER A 30 8.72 8.81 5.75
C SER A 30 8.90 10.16 5.02
N LYS A 31 8.07 11.17 5.31
CA LYS A 31 8.06 12.49 4.65
C LYS A 31 7.90 12.39 3.13
N SER A 32 7.23 11.35 2.65
CA SER A 32 6.88 11.19 1.24
C SER A 32 5.66 12.06 0.92
N GLU A 33 5.64 12.63 -0.28
CA GLU A 33 4.54 13.52 -0.68
C GLU A 33 3.43 12.68 -1.31
N ILE A 34 2.33 12.50 -0.58
CA ILE A 34 1.16 11.76 -1.07
C ILE A 34 0.37 12.69 -2.00
N LEU A 35 -0.02 12.18 -3.17
CA LEU A 35 -0.86 12.92 -4.11
C LEU A 35 -2.32 12.88 -3.64
N GLY A 36 -2.94 14.06 -3.54
CA GLY A 36 -4.31 14.22 -3.04
C GLY A 36 -4.35 14.83 -1.64
N ASN A 37 -5.52 14.81 -1.02
CA ASN A 37 -5.78 15.26 0.34
C ASN A 37 -7.00 14.53 0.92
N SER A 38 -7.36 14.82 2.17
CA SER A 38 -8.48 14.17 2.88
C SER A 38 -9.82 14.21 2.15
N ASN A 39 -10.02 15.15 1.22
CA ASN A 39 -11.27 15.28 0.47
C ASN A 39 -11.28 14.45 -0.82
N ASN A 40 -10.15 13.88 -1.24
CA ASN A 40 -10.04 13.17 -2.53
C ASN A 40 -9.04 12.01 -2.56
N TYR A 41 -8.57 11.52 -1.41
CA TYR A 41 -7.75 10.32 -1.37
C TYR A 41 -8.50 9.13 -1.96
N SER A 42 -7.77 8.29 -2.70
CA SER A 42 -8.26 7.00 -3.17
C SER A 42 -7.84 5.90 -2.20
N ASP A 43 -8.78 5.01 -1.87
CA ASP A 43 -8.50 3.81 -1.08
C ASP A 43 -8.03 2.64 -1.96
N THR A 44 -8.12 2.75 -3.28
CA THR A 44 -7.79 1.66 -4.21
C THR A 44 -6.42 1.81 -4.86
N VAL A 45 -5.91 3.04 -4.96
CA VAL A 45 -4.58 3.34 -5.50
C VAL A 45 -3.99 4.52 -4.73
N ILE A 46 -2.88 4.29 -4.04
CA ILE A 46 -2.18 5.31 -3.28
C ILE A 46 -0.99 5.78 -4.13
N ALA A 47 -1.02 7.06 -4.54
CA ALA A 47 0.04 7.66 -5.35
C ALA A 47 0.88 8.63 -4.50
N PHE A 48 2.21 8.57 -4.63
CA PHE A 48 3.11 9.44 -3.87
C PHE A 48 4.44 9.67 -4.59
N ARG A 49 5.14 10.76 -4.24
CA ARG A 49 6.54 11.00 -4.63
C ARG A 49 7.47 10.29 -3.64
N PRO A 50 8.25 9.29 -4.08
CA PRO A 50 9.20 8.61 -3.21
C PRO A 50 10.40 9.52 -2.88
N ARG A 51 11.17 9.15 -1.84
CA ARG A 51 12.39 9.89 -1.44
C ARG A 51 13.57 9.68 -2.38
N LEU A 52 13.61 8.54 -3.04
CA LEU A 52 14.63 8.14 -4.00
C LEU A 52 14.06 8.25 -5.42
N PRO A 53 14.90 8.24 -6.47
CA PRO A 53 14.41 8.17 -7.84
C PRO A 53 13.39 7.03 -8.02
N VAL A 54 12.32 7.29 -8.78
CA VAL A 54 11.23 6.32 -8.99
C VAL A 54 11.77 4.99 -9.50
N LYS A 55 12.72 5.02 -10.43
CA LYS A 55 13.38 3.84 -11.00
C LYS A 55 14.06 2.99 -9.92
N ASP A 56 14.82 3.62 -9.03
CA ASP A 56 15.61 2.93 -8.01
C ASP A 56 14.70 2.36 -6.91
N THR A 57 13.67 3.13 -6.54
CA THR A 57 12.66 2.68 -5.58
C THR A 57 11.90 1.46 -6.10
N ILE A 58 11.44 1.50 -7.36
CA ILE A 58 10.74 0.36 -7.99
C ILE A 58 11.66 -0.85 -8.11
N ALA A 59 12.92 -0.66 -8.52
CA ALA A 59 13.89 -1.75 -8.61
C ALA A 59 14.17 -2.39 -7.24
N GLY A 60 14.31 -1.57 -6.19
CA GLY A 60 14.49 -2.05 -4.82
C GLY A 60 13.30 -2.85 -4.31
N LEU A 61 12.07 -2.39 -4.57
CA LEU A 61 10.84 -3.11 -4.21
C LEU A 61 10.71 -4.42 -5.00
N ALA A 62 10.99 -4.39 -6.30
CA ALA A 62 10.94 -5.57 -7.16
C ALA A 62 11.94 -6.66 -6.71
N SER A 63 13.13 -6.27 -6.24
CA SER A 63 14.12 -7.22 -5.68
C SER A 63 13.63 -7.95 -4.42
N ARG A 64 12.59 -7.42 -3.75
CA ARG A 64 11.91 -8.01 -2.58
C ARG A 64 10.59 -8.69 -2.95
N GLY A 65 10.32 -8.91 -4.24
CA GLY A 65 9.08 -9.52 -4.73
C GLY A 65 7.87 -8.57 -4.76
N ILE A 66 8.06 -7.28 -4.49
CA ILE A 66 6.97 -6.31 -4.37
C ILE A 66 6.82 -5.55 -5.69
N THR A 67 5.64 -5.66 -6.30
CA THR A 67 5.33 -4.98 -7.56
C THR A 67 4.48 -3.75 -7.33
N VAL A 68 4.94 -2.61 -7.83
CA VAL A 68 4.19 -1.35 -7.87
C VAL A 68 4.27 -0.72 -9.25
N SER A 69 3.36 0.19 -9.54
CA SER A 69 3.36 0.90 -10.82
C SER A 69 4.04 2.26 -10.70
N ARG A 70 4.69 2.72 -11.77
CA ARG A 70 5.09 4.13 -11.90
C ARG A 70 3.91 5.04 -12.23
N GLY A 71 4.15 6.36 -12.23
CA GLY A 71 3.21 7.35 -12.76
C GLY A 71 2.96 7.21 -14.27
N MET A 72 2.05 8.04 -14.81
CA MET A 72 1.71 8.05 -16.23
C MET A 72 2.02 9.41 -16.85
N GLY A 73 2.38 9.42 -18.15
CA GLY A 73 2.69 10.64 -18.88
C GLY A 73 3.76 11.48 -18.18
N LYS A 74 3.45 12.75 -17.91
CA LYS A 74 4.35 13.71 -17.24
C LYS A 74 4.75 13.30 -15.81
N LEU A 75 4.04 12.35 -15.20
CA LEU A 75 4.30 11.86 -13.85
C LEU A 75 5.13 10.57 -13.81
N ALA A 76 5.49 10.01 -14.97
CA ALA A 76 6.10 8.68 -15.07
C ALA A 76 7.36 8.49 -14.21
N ASP A 77 8.18 9.53 -14.09
CA ASP A 77 9.46 9.47 -13.36
C ASP A 77 9.42 10.21 -12.02
N SER A 78 8.25 10.69 -11.59
CA SER A 78 8.11 11.47 -10.35
C SER A 78 7.24 10.82 -9.26
N ILE A 79 6.38 9.86 -9.61
CA ILE A 79 5.52 9.18 -8.62
C ILE A 79 5.55 7.65 -8.76
N ILE A 80 5.17 7.00 -7.67
CA ILE A 80 4.81 5.59 -7.61
C ILE A 80 3.31 5.48 -7.26
N ARG A 81 2.67 4.41 -7.74
CA ARG A 81 1.28 4.04 -7.48
C ARG A 81 1.24 2.64 -6.87
N VAL A 82 0.80 2.55 -5.62
CA VAL A 82 0.59 1.31 -4.89
C VAL A 82 -0.86 0.89 -5.07
N GLY A 83 -1.08 -0.28 -5.66
CA GLY A 83 -2.41 -0.85 -5.83
C GLY A 83 -2.89 -1.48 -4.52
N ASN A 84 -4.12 -1.14 -4.12
CA ASN A 84 -4.77 -1.70 -2.93
C ASN A 84 -6.16 -2.29 -3.28
N LEU A 85 -6.41 -2.53 -4.57
CA LEU A 85 -7.66 -3.12 -5.04
C LEU A 85 -7.56 -4.64 -5.16
N GLY A 86 -8.57 -5.35 -4.69
CA GLY A 86 -8.64 -6.82 -4.84
C GLY A 86 -8.28 -7.54 -3.55
N ILE A 87 -7.45 -8.58 -3.65
CA ILE A 87 -6.90 -9.31 -2.51
C ILE A 87 -5.54 -8.69 -2.19
N VAL A 88 -5.59 -7.70 -1.31
CA VAL A 88 -4.41 -7.07 -0.70
C VAL A 88 -4.69 -7.04 0.79
N THR A 89 -3.78 -7.60 1.56
CA THR A 89 -3.88 -7.76 3.01
C THR A 89 -3.04 -6.70 3.71
N GLY A 90 -3.33 -6.46 4.99
CA GLY A 90 -2.48 -5.61 5.81
C GLY A 90 -1.04 -6.12 5.95
N LYS A 91 -0.83 -7.44 5.78
CA LYS A 91 0.53 -8.03 5.71
C LYS A 91 1.26 -7.55 4.45
N ASP A 92 0.60 -7.58 3.30
CA ASP A 92 1.19 -7.10 2.03
C ASP A 92 1.56 -5.60 2.13
N ILE A 93 0.70 -4.79 2.77
CA ILE A 93 0.98 -3.38 3.00
C ILE A 93 2.14 -3.20 3.99
N GLN A 94 2.20 -4.00 5.06
CA GLN A 94 3.30 -3.95 6.03
C GLN A 94 4.64 -4.35 5.39
N GLU A 95 4.66 -5.39 4.58
CA GLU A 95 5.85 -5.81 3.82
C GLU A 95 6.32 -4.71 2.86
N PHE A 96 5.38 -4.04 2.17
CA PHE A 96 5.69 -2.84 1.38
C PHE A 96 6.32 -1.73 2.22
N VAL A 97 5.74 -1.40 3.38
CA VAL A 97 6.23 -0.34 4.25
C VAL A 97 7.65 -0.64 4.72
N ASN A 98 7.89 -1.86 5.22
CA ASN A 98 9.20 -2.29 5.70
C ASN A 98 10.25 -2.22 4.59
N ALA A 99 9.94 -2.79 3.42
CA ALA A 99 10.81 -2.72 2.25
C ALA A 99 11.09 -1.29 1.81
N TYR A 100 10.07 -0.44 1.75
CA TYR A 100 10.21 0.96 1.34
C TYR A 100 11.09 1.75 2.33
N TYR A 101 10.93 1.51 3.64
CA TYR A 101 11.74 2.13 4.68
C TYR A 101 13.20 1.73 4.58
N GLU A 102 13.47 0.43 4.44
CA GLU A 102 14.80 -0.13 4.28
C GLU A 102 15.51 0.48 3.06
N ILE A 103 14.85 0.47 1.89
CA ILE A 103 15.40 1.05 0.65
C ILE A 103 15.63 2.56 0.82
N SER A 104 14.76 3.24 1.56
CA SER A 104 14.86 4.68 1.84
C SER A 104 15.86 5.05 2.94
N GLY A 105 16.58 4.07 3.51
CA GLY A 105 17.51 4.29 4.62
C GLY A 105 16.85 4.84 5.89
N LEU A 106 15.57 4.52 6.10
CA LEU A 106 14.82 4.88 7.31
C LEU A 106 14.91 3.73 8.30
N SER A 107 15.30 4.01 9.55
CA SER A 107 15.30 2.99 10.60
C SER A 107 13.88 2.69 11.08
N GLU A 108 13.66 1.43 11.47
CA GLU A 108 12.41 0.80 11.93
C GLU A 108 11.85 1.36 13.25
N SER A 109 12.14 2.60 13.64
CA SER A 109 11.76 3.10 14.98
C SER A 109 10.25 3.22 15.22
N ASN A 110 9.39 2.77 14.29
CA ASN A 110 7.92 2.80 14.42
C ASN A 110 7.16 1.66 13.71
N THR A 111 7.81 0.56 13.27
CA THR A 111 7.10 -0.53 12.54
C THR A 111 6.54 -1.64 13.44
N GLU A 112 6.70 -1.55 14.76
CA GLU A 112 6.04 -2.45 15.74
C GLU A 112 4.52 -2.24 15.85
N GLU A 113 3.94 -1.34 15.06
CA GLU A 113 2.52 -1.11 15.05
C GLU A 113 1.77 -2.27 14.39
N SER A 114 0.84 -2.85 15.14
CA SER A 114 0.02 -3.98 14.72
C SER A 114 -0.75 -3.68 13.44
N ILE A 115 -0.78 -4.65 12.54
CA ILE A 115 -1.61 -4.64 11.34
C ILE A 115 -3.08 -4.39 11.74
N PRO A 116 -3.81 -3.46 11.08
CA PRO A 116 -5.21 -3.19 11.42
C PRO A 116 -6.05 -4.48 11.31
N PRO A 117 -6.91 -4.81 12.28
CA PRO A 117 -7.63 -6.09 12.29
C PRO A 117 -8.56 -6.28 11.08
N ASP A 118 -9.10 -5.18 10.60
CA ASP A 118 -10.00 -5.01 9.47
C ASP A 118 -9.27 -4.94 8.11
N SER A 119 -7.93 -4.99 8.10
CA SER A 119 -7.11 -5.03 6.88
C SER A 119 -6.93 -6.43 6.27
N MET A 120 -7.50 -7.45 6.90
CA MET A 120 -7.41 -8.84 6.46
C MET A 120 -8.76 -9.29 5.88
N PRO A 121 -8.78 -9.99 4.73
CA PRO A 121 -9.99 -10.64 4.27
C PRO A 121 -10.33 -11.81 5.20
N ASP A 122 -11.56 -12.32 5.09
CA ASP A 122 -12.01 -13.49 5.85
C ASP A 122 -11.06 -14.69 5.61
N PRO A 123 -10.63 -15.44 6.64
CA PRO A 123 -9.77 -16.60 6.48
C PRO A 123 -10.24 -17.60 5.41
N GLU A 124 -11.55 -17.79 5.24
CA GLU A 124 -12.10 -18.67 4.19
C GLU A 124 -11.71 -18.21 2.77
N ILE A 125 -11.58 -16.90 2.55
CA ILE A 125 -11.18 -16.33 1.27
C ILE A 125 -9.70 -16.61 1.00
N MET A 126 -8.87 -16.61 2.04
CA MET A 126 -7.43 -16.85 1.90
C MET A 126 -7.11 -18.28 1.46
N HIS A 127 -8.00 -19.25 1.69
CA HIS A 127 -7.84 -20.63 1.23
C HIS A 127 -8.20 -20.84 -0.25
N LEU A 128 -8.63 -19.80 -0.96
CA LEU A 128 -8.95 -19.87 -2.40
C LEU A 128 -7.73 -19.66 -3.30
N PHE A 129 -6.56 -19.37 -2.73
CA PHE A 129 -5.30 -19.04 -3.41
C PHE A 129 -4.14 -19.82 -2.80
#